data_AF-A0A2N2MLR6-F1
#
_entry.id   AF-A0A2N2MLR6-F1
#
_cell.length_a   1.000
_cell.length_b   1.000
_cell.length_c   1.000
_cell.angle_alpha   90.00
_cell.angle_beta   90.00
_cell.angle_gamma   90.00
#
_symmetry.space_group_name_H-M   'P 1'
#
loop_
_entity.id
_entity.type
_entity.pdbx_description
1 polymer ?
#
loop_
_entity_poly.entity_id
_entity_poly.type
_entity_poly.pdbx_seq_one_letter_code
_entity_poly.pdbx_strand_id
1 'polypeptide(L)'
;METQNPDMSAENPAKKDVVILATILIAICCISIGLAAGGYFVFEQYTETQAISQTATSQFMATKIKQDTNAQATVQAQVTATALVLKIQSTATAKAKTDLLASYAHYDAFDSNLNEWRATEEDNDFWVGRTSVENGGYLWQVDEAKDVFIAWADFTNPGALTDFDTAVLAQRTNGLPENVCYGMLFRKTIDGIDAGAYAFSVCDHGYFSILYYDESAGWETIQDWTETTATYQDQPNLLEISARGSDFTLFINSQQVAQFSDDRLKEGYIALFIDFYEKEPGAVLFDNFALQPR
;
A
#
# COMPACT_ATOMS: atom_id res chain seq x y z
N MET A 1 -124.14 -66.78 -26.09
CA MET A 1 -122.85 -67.31 -26.56
C MET A 1 -122.29 -66.30 -27.54
N GLU A 2 -121.08 -65.80 -27.25
CA GLU A 2 -120.10 -65.13 -28.14
C GLU A 2 -120.55 -63.86 -28.92
N THR A 3 -119.76 -62.80 -29.11
CA THR A 3 -118.29 -62.59 -29.00
C THR A 3 -117.96 -61.09 -29.05
N GLN A 4 -116.73 -60.78 -28.62
CA GLN A 4 -115.78 -59.77 -29.14
C GLN A 4 -115.74 -58.32 -28.62
N ASN A 5 -114.60 -58.04 -27.97
CA ASN A 5 -113.89 -56.76 -27.83
C ASN A 5 -113.23 -56.37 -29.18
N PRO A 6 -113.04 -55.08 -29.49
CA PRO A 6 -111.71 -54.42 -29.37
C PRO A 6 -111.83 -52.91 -29.00
N ASP A 7 -110.83 -52.07 -28.76
CA ASP A 7 -109.40 -52.08 -28.41
C ASP A 7 -108.95 -50.59 -28.33
N MET A 8 -107.88 -50.32 -27.57
CA MET A 8 -106.91 -49.21 -27.63
C MET A 8 -107.32 -47.72 -27.90
N SER A 9 -106.87 -46.82 -27.01
CA SER A 9 -106.50 -45.45 -27.37
C SER A 9 -105.24 -44.92 -26.64
N ALA A 10 -104.21 -44.70 -27.47
CA ALA A 10 -103.17 -43.66 -27.49
C ALA A 10 -102.44 -43.19 -26.19
N GLU A 11 -101.16 -43.54 -26.10
CA GLU A 11 -100.13 -42.85 -25.30
C GLU A 11 -99.71 -41.53 -26.00
N ASN A 12 -99.75 -40.39 -25.28
CA ASN A 12 -99.54 -39.05 -25.83
C ASN A 12 -98.06 -38.75 -26.14
N PRO A 13 -97.66 -38.50 -27.40
CA PRO A 13 -96.26 -38.32 -27.82
C PRO A 13 -95.57 -37.10 -27.17
N ALA A 14 -96.30 -36.05 -26.78
CA ALA A 14 -95.71 -34.85 -26.16
C ALA A 14 -95.10 -35.10 -24.76
N LYS A 15 -95.54 -36.13 -24.04
CA LYS A 15 -95.01 -36.47 -22.70
C LYS A 15 -93.67 -37.20 -22.76
N LYS A 16 -93.41 -38.00 -23.80
CA LYS A 16 -92.13 -38.70 -24.00
C LYS A 16 -91.01 -37.72 -24.36
N ASP A 17 -91.29 -36.74 -25.22
CA ASP A 17 -90.30 -35.74 -25.63
C ASP A 17 -89.89 -34.79 -24.50
N VAL A 18 -90.82 -34.41 -23.61
CA VAL A 18 -90.53 -33.58 -22.42
C VAL A 18 -89.69 -34.34 -21.40
N VAL A 19 -89.92 -35.64 -21.20
CA VAL A 19 -89.13 -36.47 -20.28
C VAL A 19 -87.71 -36.67 -20.83
N ILE A 20 -87.57 -36.89 -22.14
CA ILE A 20 -86.26 -37.01 -22.81
C ILE A 20 -85.49 -35.68 -22.75
N LEU A 21 -86.14 -34.55 -23.03
CA LEU A 21 -85.50 -33.23 -22.88
C LEU A 21 -85.07 -32.95 -21.43
N ALA A 22 -85.91 -33.28 -20.46
CA ALA A 22 -85.59 -33.10 -19.04
C ALA A 22 -84.42 -33.98 -18.60
N THR A 23 -84.34 -35.24 -19.05
CA THR A 23 -83.20 -36.12 -18.74
C THR A 23 -81.91 -35.65 -19.42
N ILE A 24 -81.98 -35.16 -20.67
CA ILE A 24 -80.83 -34.56 -21.35
C ILE A 24 -80.37 -33.29 -20.61
N LEU A 25 -81.28 -32.41 -20.19
CA LEU A 25 -80.96 -31.21 -19.42
C LEU A 25 -80.33 -31.54 -18.06
N ILE A 26 -80.84 -32.54 -17.35
CA ILE A 26 -80.27 -33.00 -16.09
C ILE A 26 -78.88 -33.60 -16.34
N ALA A 27 -78.70 -34.41 -17.38
CA ALA A 27 -77.40 -34.97 -17.73
C ALA A 27 -76.38 -33.87 -18.08
N ILE A 28 -76.78 -32.86 -18.86
CA ILE A 28 -75.94 -31.69 -19.18
C ILE A 28 -75.60 -30.91 -17.91
N CYS A 29 -76.55 -30.74 -16.99
CA CYS A 29 -76.35 -30.05 -15.72
C CYS A 29 -75.40 -30.82 -14.79
N CYS A 30 -75.52 -32.15 -14.74
CA CYS A 30 -74.59 -33.00 -13.98
C CYS A 30 -73.18 -32.97 -14.57
N ILE A 31 -73.04 -32.95 -15.90
CA ILE A 31 -71.74 -32.84 -16.58
C ILE A 31 -71.12 -31.46 -16.33
N SER A 32 -71.90 -30.37 -16.39
CA SER A 32 -71.37 -29.03 -16.15
C SER A 32 -70.93 -28.82 -14.69
N ILE A 33 -71.65 -29.38 -13.72
CA ILE A 33 -71.24 -29.38 -12.30
C ILE A 33 -69.97 -30.20 -12.10
N GLY A 34 -69.85 -31.37 -12.73
CA GLY A 34 -68.65 -32.21 -12.67
C GLY A 34 -67.40 -31.53 -13.24
N LEU A 35 -67.54 -30.85 -14.39
CA LEU A 35 -66.46 -30.08 -15.01
C LEU A 35 -66.06 -28.85 -14.17
N ALA A 36 -67.02 -28.15 -13.57
CA ALA A 36 -66.75 -27.02 -12.69
C ALA A 36 -66.03 -27.44 -11.39
N ALA A 37 -66.46 -28.54 -10.76
CA ALA A 37 -65.83 -29.07 -9.56
C ALA A 37 -64.41 -29.60 -9.85
N GLY A 38 -64.22 -30.31 -10.97
CA GLY A 38 -62.90 -30.76 -11.41
C GLY A 38 -61.96 -29.59 -11.74
N GLY A 39 -62.47 -28.55 -12.41
CA GLY A 39 -61.71 -27.33 -12.71
C GLY A 39 -61.29 -26.57 -11.44
N TYR A 40 -62.18 -26.46 -10.45
CA TYR A 40 -61.88 -25.83 -9.16
C TYR A 40 -60.78 -26.59 -8.39
N PHE A 41 -60.87 -27.92 -8.33
CA PHE A 41 -59.86 -28.76 -7.67
C PHE A 41 -58.48 -28.65 -8.33
N VAL A 42 -58.43 -28.69 -9.66
CA VAL A 42 -57.17 -28.50 -10.41
C VAL A 42 -56.59 -27.10 -10.22
N PHE A 43 -57.45 -26.07 -10.15
CA PHE A 43 -57.02 -24.69 -9.89
C PHE A 43 -56.45 -24.53 -8.47
N GLU A 44 -57.10 -25.06 -7.42
CA GLU A 44 -56.56 -25.04 -6.06
C GLU A 44 -55.20 -25.76 -6.00
N GLN A 45 -55.11 -26.97 -6.57
CA GLN A 45 -53.86 -27.74 -6.61
C GLN A 45 -52.74 -27.00 -7.36
N TYR A 46 -53.07 -26.29 -8.44
CA TYR A 46 -52.13 -25.44 -9.17
C TYR A 46 -51.67 -24.23 -8.34
N THR A 47 -52.58 -23.56 -7.63
CA THR A 47 -52.24 -22.41 -6.77
C THR A 47 -51.38 -22.80 -5.57
N GLU A 48 -51.65 -23.94 -4.93
CA GLU A 48 -50.81 -24.46 -3.84
C GLU A 48 -49.41 -24.83 -4.33
N THR A 49 -49.32 -25.49 -5.49
CA THR A 49 -48.03 -25.86 -6.10
C THR A 49 -47.21 -24.61 -6.47
N GLN A 50 -47.85 -23.57 -7.01
CA GLN A 50 -47.23 -22.27 -7.28
C GLN A 50 -46.76 -21.58 -5.99
N ALA A 51 -47.58 -21.57 -4.93
CA ALA A 51 -47.22 -20.99 -3.64
C ALA A 51 -46.01 -21.71 -3.00
N ILE A 52 -45.99 -23.05 -3.00
CA ILE A 52 -44.88 -23.86 -2.51
C ILE A 52 -43.60 -23.58 -3.31
N SER A 53 -43.70 -23.47 -4.64
CA SER A 53 -42.55 -23.16 -5.52
C SER A 53 -41.98 -21.76 -5.26
N GLN A 54 -42.84 -20.75 -5.02
CA GLN A 54 -42.41 -19.39 -4.68
C GLN A 54 -41.77 -19.34 -3.27
N THR A 55 -42.34 -20.04 -2.29
CA THR A 55 -41.74 -20.16 -0.96
C THR A 55 -40.40 -20.86 -0.99
N ALA A 56 -40.25 -21.96 -1.74
CA ALA A 56 -38.98 -22.67 -1.90
C ALA A 56 -37.91 -21.78 -2.57
N THR A 57 -38.30 -21.01 -3.60
CA THR A 57 -37.40 -20.08 -4.29
C THR A 57 -36.94 -18.94 -3.37
N SER A 58 -37.86 -18.33 -2.62
CA SER A 58 -37.51 -17.25 -1.68
C SER A 58 -36.62 -17.73 -0.52
N GLN A 59 -36.86 -18.94 0.01
CA GLN A 59 -36.01 -19.56 1.04
C GLN A 59 -34.61 -19.88 0.51
N PHE A 60 -34.51 -20.40 -0.72
CA PHE A 60 -33.22 -20.64 -1.39
C PHE A 60 -32.44 -19.34 -1.57
N MET A 61 -33.07 -18.29 -2.09
CA MET A 61 -32.44 -16.99 -2.28
C MET A 61 -32.00 -16.36 -0.95
N ALA A 62 -32.83 -16.41 0.09
CA ALA A 62 -32.46 -15.92 1.43
C ALA A 62 -31.28 -16.70 2.03
N THR A 63 -31.23 -18.01 1.81
CA THR A 63 -30.11 -18.86 2.26
C THR A 63 -28.83 -18.51 1.52
N LYS A 64 -28.90 -18.35 0.19
CA LYS A 64 -27.76 -17.95 -0.65
C LYS A 64 -27.23 -16.57 -0.25
N ILE A 65 -28.11 -15.59 -0.04
CA ILE A 65 -27.71 -14.24 0.43
C ILE A 65 -26.97 -14.31 1.78
N LYS A 66 -27.48 -15.10 2.74
CA LYS A 66 -26.79 -15.30 4.02
C LYS A 66 -25.43 -15.96 3.85
N GLN A 67 -25.32 -16.96 2.97
CA GLN A 67 -24.04 -17.63 2.67
C GLN A 67 -23.05 -16.67 2.03
N ASP A 68 -23.47 -15.90 1.03
CA ASP A 68 -22.63 -14.92 0.33
C ASP A 68 -22.20 -13.79 1.28
N THR A 69 -23.10 -13.31 2.15
CA THR A 69 -22.78 -12.30 3.17
C THR A 69 -21.78 -12.83 4.20
N ASN A 70 -21.94 -14.07 4.66
CA ASN A 70 -21.00 -14.71 5.58
C ASN A 70 -19.64 -14.94 4.91
N ALA A 71 -19.61 -15.32 3.64
CA ALA A 71 -18.38 -15.48 2.86
C ALA A 71 -17.66 -14.14 2.72
N GLN A 72 -18.38 -13.06 2.37
CA GLN A 72 -17.82 -11.70 2.31
C GLN A 72 -17.30 -11.20 3.66
N ALA A 73 -18.05 -11.42 4.75
CA ALA A 73 -17.61 -11.07 6.09
C ALA A 73 -16.34 -11.85 6.49
N THR A 74 -16.23 -13.12 6.09
CA THR A 74 -15.04 -13.95 6.34
C THR A 74 -13.83 -13.44 5.56
N VAL A 75 -13.99 -13.11 4.28
CA VAL A 75 -12.93 -12.52 3.45
C VAL A 75 -12.47 -11.18 4.04
N GLN A 76 -13.41 -10.30 4.41
CA GLN A 76 -13.07 -9.00 5.01
C GLN A 76 -12.31 -9.18 6.33
N ALA A 77 -12.76 -10.09 7.21
CA ALA A 77 -12.07 -10.38 8.46
C ALA A 77 -10.65 -10.92 8.23
N GLN A 78 -10.45 -11.77 7.21
CA GLN A 78 -9.13 -12.29 6.84
C GLN A 78 -8.21 -11.18 6.30
N VAL A 79 -8.72 -10.30 5.44
CA VAL A 79 -7.94 -9.15 4.91
C VAL A 79 -7.55 -8.21 6.05
N THR A 80 -8.47 -7.88 6.96
CA THR A 80 -8.17 -7.04 8.12
C THR A 80 -7.16 -7.69 9.06
N ALA A 81 -7.30 -8.98 9.36
CA ALA A 81 -6.34 -9.71 10.19
C ALA A 81 -4.95 -9.76 9.54
N THR A 82 -4.87 -9.99 8.22
CA THR A 82 -3.61 -10.01 7.46
C THR A 82 -2.94 -8.63 7.48
N ALA A 83 -3.71 -7.56 7.25
CA ALA A 83 -3.20 -6.20 7.34
C ALA A 83 -2.68 -5.86 8.74
N LEU A 84 -3.35 -6.32 9.79
CA LEU A 84 -2.89 -6.14 11.17
C LEU A 84 -1.58 -6.89 11.44
N VAL A 85 -1.47 -8.14 10.99
CA VAL A 85 -0.23 -8.93 11.14
C VAL A 85 0.93 -8.26 10.40
N LEU A 86 0.72 -7.81 9.16
CA LEU A 86 1.74 -7.08 8.39
C LEU A 86 2.18 -5.80 9.10
N LYS A 87 1.24 -5.04 9.67
CA LYS A 87 1.54 -3.83 10.45
C LYS A 87 2.34 -4.13 11.71
N ILE A 88 2.00 -5.18 12.45
CA ILE A 88 2.75 -5.59 13.65
C ILE A 88 4.17 -6.01 13.28
N GLN A 89 4.31 -6.80 12.20
CA GLN A 89 5.62 -7.24 11.71
C GLN A 89 6.49 -6.08 11.23
N SER A 90 5.92 -5.10 10.51
CA SER A 90 6.66 -3.93 10.06
C SER A 90 7.13 -3.07 11.24
N THR A 91 6.28 -2.84 12.24
CA THR A 91 6.67 -2.13 13.47
C THR A 91 7.74 -2.88 14.27
N ALA A 92 7.62 -4.20 14.42
CA ALA A 92 8.62 -5.00 15.11
C ALA A 92 9.98 -4.99 14.39
N THR A 93 9.96 -5.04 13.06
CA THR A 93 11.17 -4.97 12.22
C THR A 93 11.83 -3.60 12.33
N ALA A 94 11.05 -2.52 12.21
CA ALA A 94 11.54 -1.15 12.39
C ALA A 94 12.15 -0.96 13.78
N LYS A 95 11.49 -1.45 14.84
CA LYS A 95 12.05 -1.40 16.19
C LYS A 95 13.35 -2.19 16.32
N ALA A 96 13.40 -3.43 15.82
CA ALA A 96 14.62 -4.22 15.86
C ALA A 96 15.76 -3.55 15.09
N LYS A 97 15.44 -2.84 14.00
CA LYS A 97 16.42 -2.06 13.25
C LYS A 97 16.94 -0.88 14.06
N THR A 98 16.06 -0.08 14.68
CA THR A 98 16.48 1.00 15.58
C THR A 98 17.33 0.48 16.74
N ASP A 99 16.93 -0.62 17.39
CA ASP A 99 17.68 -1.22 18.49
C ASP A 99 19.07 -1.72 18.03
N LEU A 100 19.17 -2.24 16.80
CA LEU A 100 20.46 -2.61 16.19
C LEU A 100 21.34 -1.38 15.94
N LEU A 101 20.80 -0.32 15.34
CA LEU A 101 21.56 0.91 15.06
C LEU A 101 22.05 1.58 16.34
N ALA A 102 21.22 1.59 17.39
CA ALA A 102 21.59 2.09 18.71
C ALA A 102 22.71 1.27 19.39
N SER A 103 23.02 0.07 18.88
CA SER A 103 24.14 -0.76 19.36
C SER A 103 25.47 -0.53 18.62
N TYR A 104 25.48 0.31 17.58
CA TYR A 104 26.70 0.61 16.82
C TYR A 104 27.70 1.37 17.70
N ALA A 105 29.00 1.16 17.43
CA ALA A 105 30.08 1.77 18.20
C ALA A 105 29.99 3.30 18.29
N HIS A 106 29.48 3.93 17.24
CA HIS A 106 29.17 5.34 17.20
C HIS A 106 27.70 5.51 16.84
N TYR A 107 26.91 6.03 17.76
CA TYR A 107 25.49 6.28 17.57
C TYR A 107 25.15 7.66 18.10
N ASP A 108 24.35 8.39 17.33
CA ASP A 108 23.88 9.73 17.66
C ASP A 108 22.37 9.84 17.38
N ALA A 109 21.59 9.92 18.45
CA ALA A 109 20.17 10.22 18.40
C ALA A 109 19.89 11.73 18.32
N PHE A 110 20.94 12.57 18.27
CA PHE A 110 20.85 14.03 18.20
C PHE A 110 20.05 14.68 19.34
N ASP A 111 19.97 14.01 20.50
CA ASP A 111 19.44 14.58 21.75
C ASP A 111 20.34 15.70 22.30
N SER A 112 21.60 15.73 21.86
CA SER A 112 22.60 16.77 22.19
C SER A 112 23.72 16.77 21.15
N ASN A 113 24.47 17.87 21.02
CA ASN A 113 25.55 17.96 20.03
C ASN A 113 26.91 17.43 20.57
N LEU A 114 26.94 16.22 21.13
CA LEU A 114 28.16 15.64 21.73
C LEU A 114 29.22 15.25 20.69
N ASN A 115 28.80 14.98 19.45
CA ASN A 115 29.69 14.66 18.34
C ASN A 115 30.13 15.89 17.54
N GLU A 116 29.84 17.09 18.05
CA GLU A 116 30.28 18.37 17.47
C GLU A 116 29.88 18.53 15.99
N TRP A 117 28.69 18.06 15.62
CA TRP A 117 28.12 18.34 14.31
C TRP A 117 28.06 19.85 14.09
N ARG A 118 28.32 20.27 12.85
CA ARG A 118 28.28 21.69 12.48
C ARG A 118 26.92 22.29 12.88
N ALA A 119 26.94 23.27 13.77
CA ALA A 119 25.74 23.92 14.29
C ALA A 119 25.95 25.45 14.28
N THR A 120 25.67 26.07 13.13
CA THR A 120 25.91 27.49 12.89
C THR A 120 24.86 28.07 11.96
N GLU A 121 24.64 29.37 12.06
CA GLU A 121 24.03 30.17 10.99
C GLU A 121 25.03 30.32 9.84
N GLU A 122 24.51 30.37 8.62
CA GLU A 122 25.26 30.43 7.37
C GLU A 122 24.65 31.51 6.47
N ASP A 123 25.54 32.35 5.92
CA ASP A 123 25.24 33.28 4.83
C ASP A 123 26.47 33.27 3.93
N ASN A 124 26.46 32.39 2.93
CA ASN A 124 27.56 32.21 1.99
C ASN A 124 27.08 32.43 0.55
N ASP A 125 27.94 32.19 -0.42
CA ASP A 125 27.63 32.44 -1.84
C ASP A 125 26.51 31.54 -2.38
N PHE A 126 26.23 30.41 -1.74
CA PHE A 126 25.28 29.39 -2.20
C PHE A 126 23.93 29.44 -1.47
N TRP A 127 23.91 29.76 -0.18
CA TRP A 127 22.68 29.74 0.60
C TRP A 127 22.74 30.60 1.88
N VAL A 128 21.55 30.92 2.39
CA VAL A 128 21.33 31.48 3.73
C VAL A 128 20.51 30.50 4.54
N GLY A 129 20.88 30.27 5.80
CA GLY A 129 20.09 29.48 6.73
C GLY A 129 20.90 29.04 7.94
N ARG A 130 20.61 27.84 8.46
CA ARG A 130 21.32 27.30 9.62
C ARG A 130 21.39 25.78 9.65
N THR A 131 22.37 25.30 10.40
CA THR A 131 22.48 23.92 10.88
C THR A 131 22.36 23.91 12.39
N SER A 132 21.65 22.94 12.96
CA SER A 132 21.45 22.87 14.42
C SER A 132 21.06 21.48 14.89
N VAL A 133 21.59 21.06 16.04
CA VAL A 133 21.08 19.90 16.78
C VAL A 133 20.04 20.39 17.78
N GLU A 134 18.77 20.10 17.53
CA GLU A 134 17.65 20.53 18.36
C GLU A 134 16.48 19.56 18.26
N ASN A 135 15.68 19.45 19.33
CA ASN A 135 14.47 18.63 19.37
C ASN A 135 14.67 17.15 18.99
N GLY A 136 15.84 16.57 19.27
CA GLY A 136 16.14 15.16 18.95
C GLY A 136 16.43 14.93 17.47
N GLY A 137 17.02 15.91 16.78
CA GLY A 137 17.41 15.78 15.38
C GLY A 137 18.43 16.84 14.95
N TYR A 138 19.12 16.55 13.86
CA TYR A 138 20.05 17.46 13.21
C TYR A 138 19.39 18.12 12.01
N LEU A 139 18.95 19.36 12.24
CA LEU A 139 18.22 20.16 11.27
C LEU A 139 19.18 20.94 10.38
N TRP A 140 18.93 20.83 9.08
CA TRP A 140 19.42 21.73 8.04
C TRP A 140 18.25 22.54 7.52
N GLN A 141 18.27 23.84 7.77
CA GLN A 141 17.24 24.77 7.35
C GLN A 141 17.84 25.75 6.34
N VAL A 142 17.38 25.68 5.10
CA VAL A 142 17.78 26.57 4.00
C VAL A 142 16.65 27.59 3.80
N ASP A 143 16.89 28.81 4.27
CA ASP A 143 15.92 29.90 4.19
C ASP A 143 15.94 30.58 2.81
N GLU A 144 17.12 30.62 2.19
CA GLU A 144 17.31 31.09 0.82
C GLU A 144 18.39 30.25 0.12
N ALA A 145 18.05 29.63 -1.01
CA ALA A 145 19.03 29.02 -1.93
C ALA A 145 19.40 30.04 -3.01
N LYS A 146 20.66 30.48 -3.03
CA LYS A 146 21.19 31.47 -4.01
C LYS A 146 21.67 30.81 -5.29
N ASP A 147 22.06 29.54 -5.22
CA ASP A 147 22.39 28.71 -6.37
C ASP A 147 22.03 27.23 -6.16
N VAL A 148 22.31 26.38 -7.14
CA VAL A 148 22.34 24.92 -6.93
C VAL A 148 23.58 24.56 -6.12
N PHE A 149 23.44 23.69 -5.12
CA PHE A 149 24.57 23.38 -4.24
C PHE A 149 24.44 22.04 -3.56
N ILE A 150 25.60 21.51 -3.18
CA ILE A 150 25.75 20.46 -2.18
C ILE A 150 26.41 21.08 -0.95
N ALA A 151 25.92 20.73 0.24
CA ALA A 151 26.55 21.11 1.49
C ALA A 151 26.58 19.92 2.45
N TRP A 152 27.66 19.79 3.21
CA TRP A 152 27.85 18.64 4.10
C TRP A 152 28.34 19.03 5.50
N ALA A 153 28.17 18.10 6.45
CA ALA A 153 28.75 18.17 7.78
C ALA A 153 29.44 16.85 8.11
N ASP A 154 30.69 16.96 8.53
CA ASP A 154 31.57 15.82 8.73
C ASP A 154 31.36 15.14 10.08
N PHE A 155 31.40 13.81 10.06
CA PHE A 155 31.54 13.00 11.26
C PHE A 155 33.00 12.57 11.40
N THR A 156 33.66 13.03 12.47
CA THR A 156 35.14 12.98 12.56
C THR A 156 35.69 11.86 13.45
N ASN A 157 34.84 11.26 14.30
CA ASN A 157 35.18 10.15 15.21
C ASN A 157 34.72 8.82 14.58
N PRO A 158 35.50 7.74 14.47
CA PRO A 158 36.84 7.50 15.04
C PRO A 158 38.00 7.95 14.17
N GLY A 159 37.73 8.60 13.04
CA GLY A 159 38.72 8.97 12.02
C GLY A 159 38.38 8.35 10.67
N ALA A 160 39.38 8.26 9.79
CA ALA A 160 39.22 7.62 8.49
C ALA A 160 38.91 6.12 8.64
N LEU A 161 38.00 5.63 7.82
CA LEU A 161 37.49 4.27 7.81
C LEU A 161 37.80 3.56 6.51
N THR A 162 38.24 2.31 6.59
CA THR A 162 38.36 1.42 5.43
C THR A 162 37.03 0.70 5.18
N ASP A 163 36.64 -0.16 6.12
CA ASP A 163 35.41 -0.96 6.09
C ASP A 163 34.47 -0.48 7.20
N PHE A 164 33.19 -0.35 6.87
CA PHE A 164 32.19 0.17 7.79
C PHE A 164 30.77 -0.23 7.39
N ASP A 165 29.86 -0.19 8.36
CA ASP A 165 28.44 -0.01 8.11
C ASP A 165 28.01 1.33 8.70
N THR A 166 27.28 2.14 7.95
CA THR A 166 26.71 3.40 8.43
C THR A 166 25.24 3.50 8.05
N ALA A 167 24.47 4.18 8.89
CA ALA A 167 23.08 4.47 8.62
C ALA A 167 22.67 5.82 9.22
N VAL A 168 21.62 6.42 8.64
CA VAL A 168 21.00 7.64 9.16
C VAL A 168 19.54 7.68 8.72
N LEU A 169 18.64 8.16 9.59
CA LEU A 169 17.30 8.57 9.17
C LEU A 169 17.37 9.98 8.62
N ALA A 170 16.79 10.20 7.45
CA ALA A 170 16.72 11.51 6.84
C ALA A 170 15.29 11.80 6.37
N GLN A 171 14.81 13.02 6.61
CA GLN A 171 13.50 13.47 6.18
C GLN A 171 13.59 14.88 5.60
N ARG A 172 13.08 15.07 4.38
CA ARG A 172 12.74 16.40 3.88
C ARG A 172 11.53 16.91 4.64
N THR A 173 11.69 18.01 5.38
CA THR A 173 10.63 18.62 6.19
C THR A 173 10.06 19.88 5.56
N ASN A 174 10.75 20.46 4.58
CA ASN A 174 10.29 21.60 3.78
C ASN A 174 10.94 21.59 2.38
N GLY A 175 10.35 22.31 1.43
CA GLY A 175 10.82 22.40 0.04
C GLY A 175 10.21 21.34 -0.88
N LEU A 176 10.38 21.52 -2.19
CA LEU A 176 9.84 20.60 -3.19
C LEU A 176 10.63 19.28 -3.25
N PRO A 177 9.96 18.13 -3.40
CA PRO A 177 10.61 16.81 -3.44
C PRO A 177 11.66 16.65 -4.54
N GLU A 178 11.44 17.27 -5.70
CA GLU A 178 12.36 17.28 -6.84
C GLU A 178 13.55 18.21 -6.64
N ASN A 179 13.45 19.15 -5.70
CA ASN A 179 14.50 20.12 -5.41
C ASN A 179 15.44 19.63 -4.30
N VAL A 180 14.89 19.08 -3.23
CA VAL A 180 15.63 18.83 -1.99
C VAL A 180 15.93 17.35 -1.83
N CYS A 181 17.20 17.00 -2.04
CA CYS A 181 17.72 15.66 -1.86
C CYS A 181 18.73 15.66 -0.70
N TYR A 182 19.01 14.48 -0.17
CA TYR A 182 19.84 14.30 1.02
C TYR A 182 20.57 12.97 0.96
N GLY A 183 21.60 12.83 1.78
CA GLY A 183 22.39 11.61 1.74
C GLY A 183 23.62 11.61 2.59
N MET A 184 24.56 10.74 2.19
CA MET A 184 25.86 10.61 2.81
C MET A 184 26.99 10.73 1.78
N LEU A 185 28.01 11.51 2.13
CA LEU A 185 29.33 11.39 1.50
C LEU A 185 30.13 10.34 2.26
N PHE A 186 30.91 9.53 1.55
CA PHE A 186 31.75 8.52 2.15
C PHE A 186 33.09 8.38 1.43
N ARG A 187 34.10 7.97 2.22
CA ARG A 187 35.51 7.91 1.82
C ARG A 187 36.12 9.24 1.33
N LYS A 188 35.50 10.38 1.68
CA LYS A 188 36.11 11.71 1.48
C LYS A 188 37.26 11.94 2.45
N THR A 189 38.18 12.83 2.13
CA THR A 189 39.15 13.31 3.11
C THR A 189 38.48 14.22 4.14
N ILE A 190 39.18 14.54 5.24
CA ILE A 190 38.65 15.49 6.22
C ILE A 190 38.69 16.94 5.72
N ASP A 191 39.63 17.25 4.81
CA ASP A 191 39.85 18.61 4.31
C ASP A 191 38.85 19.03 3.22
N GLY A 192 38.04 18.10 2.70
CA GLY A 192 37.04 18.38 1.67
C GLY A 192 36.75 17.19 0.77
N ILE A 193 36.22 17.47 -0.42
CA ILE A 193 35.96 16.46 -1.46
C ILE A 193 36.98 16.50 -2.60
N ASP A 194 37.89 17.49 -2.61
CA ASP A 194 38.82 17.72 -3.73
C ASP A 194 39.69 16.49 -4.05
N ALA A 195 40.08 15.71 -3.03
CA ALA A 195 40.84 14.47 -3.20
C ALA A 195 39.95 13.25 -3.57
N GLY A 196 38.66 13.47 -3.77
CA GLY A 196 37.64 12.49 -4.09
C GLY A 196 36.64 12.25 -2.96
N ALA A 197 35.43 11.90 -3.35
CA ALA A 197 34.35 11.49 -2.45
C ALA A 197 33.34 10.63 -3.20
N TYR A 198 32.78 9.60 -2.57
CA TYR A 198 31.55 8.99 -3.08
C TYR A 198 30.34 9.69 -2.44
N ALA A 199 29.29 9.90 -3.23
CA ALA A 199 28.03 10.46 -2.76
C ALA A 199 26.89 9.47 -3.01
N PHE A 200 26.11 9.18 -1.96
CA PHE A 200 24.83 8.48 -2.07
C PHE A 200 23.71 9.50 -1.89
N SER A 201 23.06 9.91 -2.98
CA SER A 201 21.99 10.91 -2.97
C SER A 201 20.62 10.26 -3.09
N VAL A 202 19.67 10.73 -2.27
CA VAL A 202 18.29 10.26 -2.26
C VAL A 202 17.35 11.46 -2.28
N CYS A 203 16.41 11.44 -3.23
CA CYS A 203 15.27 12.33 -3.26
C CYS A 203 14.02 11.52 -2.88
N ASP A 204 13.23 12.01 -1.93
CA ASP A 204 12.17 11.21 -1.31
C ASP A 204 10.99 10.89 -2.24
N HIS A 205 10.93 11.52 -3.41
CA HIS A 205 9.96 11.24 -4.49
C HIS A 205 10.27 10.02 -5.35
N GLY A 206 11.17 9.13 -4.91
CA GLY A 206 11.37 7.82 -5.55
C GLY A 206 12.62 7.73 -6.41
N TYR A 207 13.65 8.53 -6.12
CA TYR A 207 14.88 8.52 -6.89
C TYR A 207 16.12 8.49 -6.00
N PHE A 208 17.16 7.80 -6.47
CA PHE A 208 18.48 7.83 -5.88
C PHE A 208 19.56 7.84 -6.95
N SER A 209 20.76 8.31 -6.61
CA SER A 209 21.94 8.27 -7.46
C SER A 209 23.20 7.98 -6.65
N ILE A 210 24.25 7.53 -7.34
CA ILE A 210 25.57 7.32 -6.76
C ILE A 210 26.59 8.01 -7.65
N LEU A 211 27.34 8.93 -7.06
CA LEU A 211 28.33 9.73 -7.76
C LEU A 211 29.71 9.54 -7.12
N TYR A 212 30.75 9.79 -7.89
CA TYR A 212 32.11 10.00 -7.42
C TYR A 212 32.54 11.41 -7.79
N TYR A 213 33.11 12.16 -6.85
CA TYR A 213 33.78 13.41 -7.17
C TYR A 213 35.21 13.12 -7.61
N ASP A 214 35.56 13.54 -8.82
CA ASP A 214 36.93 13.56 -9.34
C ASP A 214 37.49 14.98 -9.28
N GLU A 215 38.73 15.12 -8.80
CA GLU A 215 39.42 16.42 -8.69
C GLU A 215 39.46 17.17 -10.04
N SER A 216 39.61 16.44 -11.14
CA SER A 216 39.83 17.01 -12.47
C SER A 216 38.56 17.15 -13.30
N ALA A 217 37.62 16.22 -13.15
CA ALA A 217 36.39 16.14 -13.94
C ALA A 217 35.13 16.59 -13.17
N GLY A 218 35.20 16.75 -11.85
CA GLY A 218 34.05 16.99 -11.00
C GLY A 218 33.21 15.73 -10.79
N TRP A 219 31.88 15.87 -10.75
CA TRP A 219 30.99 14.74 -10.48
C TRP A 219 30.92 13.75 -11.65
N GLU A 220 31.34 12.52 -11.38
CA GLU A 220 31.21 11.35 -12.25
C GLU A 220 30.09 10.43 -11.77
N THR A 221 29.32 9.90 -12.71
CA THR A 221 28.21 9.00 -12.40
C THR A 221 28.68 7.55 -12.25
N ILE A 222 28.40 6.95 -11.09
CA ILE A 222 28.49 5.49 -10.87
C ILE A 222 27.13 4.84 -11.14
N GLN A 223 26.08 5.43 -10.56
CA GLN A 223 24.69 5.07 -10.79
C GLN A 223 23.92 6.36 -11.08
N ASP A 224 23.36 6.46 -12.28
CA ASP A 224 22.52 7.61 -12.65
C ASP A 224 21.23 7.61 -11.82
N TRP A 225 20.51 8.73 -11.83
CA TRP A 225 19.21 8.85 -11.18
C TRP A 225 18.30 7.70 -11.57
N THR A 226 17.99 6.86 -10.59
CA THR A 226 17.28 5.60 -10.77
C THR A 226 16.02 5.59 -9.93
N GLU A 227 14.90 5.27 -10.59
CA GLU A 227 13.62 5.11 -9.91
C GLU A 227 13.67 3.97 -8.88
N THR A 228 13.05 4.20 -7.73
CA THR A 228 12.94 3.22 -6.65
C THR A 228 11.62 3.36 -5.90
N THR A 229 11.06 2.23 -5.48
CA THR A 229 9.90 2.20 -4.57
C THR A 229 10.32 2.19 -3.10
N ALA A 230 11.63 2.26 -2.83
CA ALA A 230 12.16 2.10 -1.48
C ALA A 230 12.01 3.37 -0.63
N THR A 231 11.76 4.54 -1.23
CA THR A 231 11.57 5.80 -0.49
C THR A 231 10.11 5.99 -0.09
N TYR A 232 9.92 6.79 0.96
CA TYR A 232 8.64 7.30 1.40
C TYR A 232 8.69 8.83 1.34
N GLN A 233 7.92 9.40 0.41
CA GLN A 233 7.83 10.84 0.25
C GLN A 233 7.24 11.51 1.50
N ASP A 234 7.79 12.65 1.91
CA ASP A 234 7.40 13.43 3.09
C ASP A 234 7.50 12.66 4.42
N GLN A 235 8.22 11.54 4.44
CA GLN A 235 8.44 10.68 5.60
C GLN A 235 9.95 10.46 5.83
N PRO A 236 10.37 10.05 7.04
CA PRO A 236 11.73 9.61 7.28
C PRO A 236 12.11 8.40 6.43
N ASN A 237 13.29 8.46 5.83
CA ASN A 237 13.90 7.37 5.07
C ASN A 237 15.20 6.95 5.76
N LEU A 238 15.33 5.65 6.04
CA LEU A 238 16.57 5.09 6.57
C LEU A 238 17.54 4.83 5.43
N LEU A 239 18.64 5.56 5.39
CA LEU A 239 19.70 5.37 4.41
C LEU A 239 20.80 4.54 5.04
N GLU A 240 21.31 3.53 4.34
CA GLU A 240 22.36 2.65 4.86
C GLU A 240 23.42 2.35 3.80
N ILE A 241 24.68 2.28 4.23
CA ILE A 241 25.83 1.92 3.39
C ILE A 241 26.64 0.85 4.11
N SER A 242 26.95 -0.24 3.41
CA SER A 242 27.91 -1.26 3.83
C SER A 242 29.10 -1.26 2.88
N ALA A 243 30.30 -0.99 3.40
CA ALA A 243 31.54 -0.93 2.65
C ALA A 243 32.50 -2.06 3.08
N ARG A 244 32.98 -2.87 2.12
CA ARG A 244 33.94 -3.96 2.32
C ARG A 244 34.99 -3.95 1.22
N GLY A 245 36.20 -3.50 1.51
CA GLY A 245 37.24 -3.32 0.49
C GLY A 245 36.78 -2.34 -0.58
N SER A 246 36.70 -2.74 -1.85
CA SER A 246 36.16 -1.91 -2.92
C SER A 246 34.64 -2.09 -3.12
N ASP A 247 33.99 -3.01 -2.41
CA ASP A 247 32.59 -3.35 -2.62
C ASP A 247 31.67 -2.55 -1.69
N PHE A 248 30.62 -1.99 -2.26
CA PHE A 248 29.61 -1.20 -1.55
C PHE A 248 28.23 -1.77 -1.80
N THR A 249 27.41 -1.83 -0.76
CA THR A 249 25.99 -2.17 -0.85
C THR A 249 25.17 -1.11 -0.13
N LEU A 250 24.14 -0.59 -0.80
CA LEU A 250 23.38 0.57 -0.35
C LEU A 250 21.92 0.20 -0.20
N PHE A 251 21.30 0.73 0.84
CA PHE A 251 19.92 0.43 1.21
C PHE A 251 19.15 1.71 1.48
N ILE A 252 17.87 1.69 1.13
CA ILE A 252 16.87 2.67 1.55
C ILE A 252 15.75 1.89 2.22
N ASN A 253 15.39 2.27 3.45
CA ASN A 253 14.37 1.59 4.25
C ASN A 253 14.58 0.07 4.33
N SER A 254 15.85 -0.33 4.48
CA SER A 254 16.31 -1.72 4.51
C SER A 254 16.03 -2.55 3.24
N GLN A 255 15.63 -1.91 2.13
CA GLN A 255 15.63 -2.50 0.80
C GLN A 255 16.94 -2.16 0.10
N GLN A 256 17.65 -3.18 -0.42
CA GLN A 256 18.86 -2.96 -1.23
C GLN A 256 18.48 -2.23 -2.51
N VAL A 257 19.09 -1.08 -2.76
CA VAL A 257 18.86 -0.28 -3.98
C VAL A 257 20.04 -0.35 -4.95
N ALA A 258 21.25 -0.61 -4.46
CA ALA A 258 22.43 -0.74 -5.29
C ALA A 258 23.50 -1.62 -4.68
N GLN A 259 24.35 -2.17 -5.55
CA GLN A 259 25.61 -2.80 -5.20
C GLN A 259 26.62 -2.51 -6.31
N PHE A 260 27.81 -2.02 -5.95
CA PHE A 260 28.85 -1.68 -6.91
C PHE A 260 30.25 -1.93 -6.32
N SER A 261 31.26 -1.97 -7.19
CA SER A 261 32.67 -2.08 -6.80
C SER A 261 33.46 -0.93 -7.40
N ASP A 262 34.23 -0.23 -6.57
CA ASP A 262 35.07 0.90 -6.97
C ASP A 262 36.26 1.01 -6.01
N ASP A 263 37.48 1.04 -6.54
CA ASP A 263 38.73 0.98 -5.76
C ASP A 263 39.50 2.30 -5.73
N ARG A 264 38.91 3.39 -6.21
CA ARG A 264 39.53 4.71 -6.27
C ARG A 264 39.86 5.26 -4.88
N LEU A 265 38.93 5.12 -3.93
CA LEU A 265 39.14 5.53 -2.54
C LEU A 265 39.12 4.30 -1.62
N LYS A 266 40.17 4.13 -0.81
CA LYS A 266 40.34 2.96 0.07
C LYS A 266 39.92 3.22 1.51
N GLU A 267 39.98 4.47 1.93
CA GLU A 267 39.58 4.92 3.25
C GLU A 267 39.08 6.36 3.20
N GLY A 268 38.39 6.79 4.23
CA GLY A 268 38.07 8.20 4.45
C GLY A 268 36.94 8.38 5.46
N TYR A 269 36.38 9.58 5.48
CA TYR A 269 35.38 10.01 6.44
C TYR A 269 33.96 9.87 5.89
N ILE A 270 32.99 9.93 6.80
CA ILE A 270 31.56 10.00 6.49
C ILE A 270 31.10 11.44 6.74
N ALA A 271 30.20 11.93 5.89
CA ALA A 271 29.50 13.19 6.11
C ALA A 271 28.03 13.04 5.77
N LEU A 272 27.17 13.77 6.46
CA LEU A 272 25.78 13.96 6.07
C LEU A 272 25.72 15.13 5.10
N PHE A 273 24.96 15.02 4.01
CA PHE A 273 24.83 16.11 3.05
C PHE A 273 23.39 16.37 2.62
N ILE A 274 23.16 17.60 2.19
CA ILE A 274 21.97 18.07 1.48
C ILE A 274 22.37 18.55 0.10
N ASP A 275 21.45 18.42 -0.85
CA ASP A 275 21.66 18.74 -2.27
C ASP A 275 20.40 19.40 -2.83
N PHE A 276 20.57 20.59 -3.39
CA PHE A 276 19.52 21.50 -3.84
C PHE A 276 19.68 21.79 -5.32
N TYR A 277 18.64 21.50 -6.10
CA TYR A 277 18.63 21.58 -7.57
C TYR A 277 17.98 22.86 -8.13
N GLU A 278 17.31 23.63 -7.30
CA GLU A 278 16.61 24.86 -7.63
C GLU A 278 16.86 25.92 -6.56
N LYS A 279 16.69 27.19 -6.93
CA LYS A 279 16.87 28.36 -6.04
C LYS A 279 15.65 28.59 -5.15
N GLU A 280 15.23 27.52 -4.47
CA GLU A 280 14.05 27.47 -3.61
C GLU A 280 14.45 26.99 -2.21
N PRO A 281 13.78 27.48 -1.15
CA PRO A 281 14.08 27.09 0.22
C PRO A 281 13.70 25.63 0.50
N GLY A 282 14.25 25.08 1.57
CA GLY A 282 14.00 23.70 1.95
C GLY A 282 14.59 23.36 3.30
N ALA A 283 14.23 22.19 3.81
CA ALA A 283 14.78 21.70 5.06
C ALA A 283 14.89 20.19 5.09
N VAL A 284 15.94 19.70 5.73
CA VAL A 284 16.19 18.28 5.95
C VAL A 284 16.49 18.07 7.42
N LEU A 285 15.84 17.07 8.02
CA LEU A 285 16.10 16.61 9.36
C LEU A 285 16.80 15.26 9.30
N PHE A 286 17.98 15.16 9.88
CA PHE A 286 18.67 13.90 10.12
C PHE A 286 18.43 13.45 11.56
N ASP A 287 18.30 12.13 11.76
CA ASP A 287 18.15 11.52 13.06
C ASP A 287 18.83 10.14 13.08
N ASN A 288 19.14 9.61 14.27
CA ASN A 288 19.64 8.26 14.49
C ASN A 288 20.83 7.88 13.60
N PHE A 289 21.83 8.76 13.53
CA PHE A 289 23.08 8.46 12.84
C PHE A 289 23.78 7.30 13.57
N ALA A 290 24.24 6.31 12.81
CA ALA A 290 24.92 5.14 13.34
C ALA A 290 26.11 4.80 12.44
N LEU A 291 27.24 4.45 13.07
CA LEU A 291 28.45 4.04 12.40
C LEU A 291 29.16 2.91 13.16
N GLN A 292 29.45 1.83 12.43
CA GLN A 292 30.15 0.66 12.92
C GLN A 292 31.35 0.36 12.02
N PRO A 293 32.60 0.64 12.47
CA PRO A 293 33.79 0.15 11.81
C PRO A 293 33.78 -1.39 11.75
N ARG A 294 34.38 -1.96 10.69
CA ARG A 294 34.34 -3.39 10.38
C ARG A 294 35.71 -4.04 10.23
#